data_AF-A0A231HAR6-F1
#
_entry.id   AF-A0A231HAR6-F1
#
_cell.length_a   1.000
_cell.length_b   1.000
_cell.length_c   1.000
_cell.angle_alpha   90.00
_cell.angle_beta   90.00
_cell.angle_gamma   90.00
#
_symmetry.space_group_name_H-M   'P 1'
#
loop_
_entity.id
_entity.type
_entity.pdbx_description
1 polymer ?
#
loop_
_entity_poly.entity_id
_entity_poly.type
_entity_poly.pdbx_seq_one_letter_code
_entity_poly.pdbx_strand_id
1 'polypeptide(L)'
;MTTEPRIPAAVVQPAEAEVRRTDAVTMRLLLDSDRTGGSVSTLEVTMAPGADGATPHYHTLSDELFYVAEGELQVLAGEEITTVGAGGAITVPRFMPHAFGAAPGSPARILIALTPAVQRFGYFRLLERVASGEATLAELAATQDEYDNHFVDAPNWWAERNAHRA
;
A
#
# COMPACT_ATOMS: atom_id res chain seq x y z
N MET A 1 -0.24 -10.94 39.29
CA MET A 1 -0.18 -11.27 37.86
C MET A 1 -1.42 -10.69 37.20
N THR A 2 -1.30 -9.54 36.56
CA THR A 2 -2.34 -9.03 35.66
C THR A 2 -2.25 -9.86 34.39
N THR A 3 -3.23 -10.73 34.15
CA THR A 3 -3.36 -11.40 32.86
C THR A 3 -3.80 -10.35 31.85
N GLU A 4 -2.89 -9.89 30.99
CA GLU A 4 -3.28 -9.05 29.88
C GLU A 4 -4.35 -9.75 29.03
N PRO A 5 -5.37 -9.02 28.56
CA PRO A 5 -6.40 -9.61 27.72
C PRO A 5 -5.76 -10.17 26.44
N ARG A 6 -5.97 -11.47 26.20
CA ARG A 6 -5.41 -12.16 25.03
C ARG A 6 -6.22 -11.80 23.79
N ILE A 7 -5.61 -11.10 22.84
CA ILE A 7 -6.20 -10.87 21.52
C ILE A 7 -6.24 -12.22 20.77
N PRO A 8 -7.41 -12.67 20.27
CA PRO A 8 -7.50 -13.88 19.45
C PRO A 8 -6.70 -13.77 18.15
N ALA A 9 -6.33 -14.90 17.55
CA ALA A 9 -5.69 -14.90 16.25
C ALA A 9 -6.64 -14.30 15.19
N ALA A 10 -6.17 -13.29 14.47
CA ALA A 10 -6.89 -12.73 13.35
C ALA A 10 -6.69 -13.62 12.12
N VAL A 11 -7.76 -14.22 11.62
CA VAL A 11 -7.74 -15.10 10.45
C VAL A 11 -8.68 -14.54 9.39
N VAL A 12 -8.20 -14.47 8.15
CA VAL A 12 -9.02 -14.17 6.97
C VAL A 12 -8.69 -15.20 5.91
N GLN A 13 -9.69 -15.97 5.48
CA GLN A 13 -9.53 -16.89 4.36
C GLN A 13 -9.54 -16.11 3.04
N PRO A 14 -8.86 -16.58 1.98
CA PRO A 14 -8.83 -15.88 0.70
C PRO A 14 -10.21 -15.58 0.11
N ALA A 15 -11.19 -16.45 0.34
CA ALA A 15 -12.57 -16.28 -0.12
C ALA A 15 -13.38 -15.26 0.71
N GLU A 16 -12.92 -14.92 1.91
CA GLU A 16 -13.56 -13.96 2.82
C GLU A 16 -12.95 -12.56 2.68
N ALA A 17 -11.77 -12.44 2.08
CA ALA A 17 -11.08 -11.19 1.93
C ALA A 17 -11.83 -10.27 0.96
N GLU A 18 -12.04 -9.03 1.39
CA GLU A 18 -12.58 -8.00 0.52
C GLU A 18 -11.59 -7.67 -0.60
N VAL A 19 -12.10 -7.48 -1.82
CA VAL A 19 -11.28 -7.16 -2.99
C VAL A 19 -11.76 -5.87 -3.62
N ARG A 20 -10.85 -4.90 -3.74
CA ARG A 20 -11.01 -3.65 -4.51
C ARG A 20 -10.21 -3.75 -5.79
N ARG A 21 -10.78 -3.35 -6.93
CA ARG A 21 -10.13 -3.56 -8.22
C ARG A 21 -10.38 -2.43 -9.21
N THR A 22 -9.33 -2.08 -9.93
CA THR A 22 -9.37 -1.30 -11.17
C THR A 22 -8.90 -2.19 -12.34
N ASP A 23 -8.80 -1.64 -13.54
CA ASP A 23 -8.32 -2.38 -14.71
C ASP A 23 -6.85 -2.85 -14.54
N ALA A 24 -6.03 -2.11 -13.78
CA ALA A 24 -4.60 -2.35 -13.66
C ALA A 24 -4.15 -2.85 -12.28
N VAL A 25 -4.98 -2.67 -11.24
CA VAL A 25 -4.61 -2.97 -9.85
C VAL A 25 -5.72 -3.74 -9.14
N THR A 26 -5.36 -4.82 -8.45
CA THR A 26 -6.25 -5.54 -7.54
C THR A 26 -5.67 -5.50 -6.13
N MET A 27 -6.46 -5.05 -5.17
CA MET A 27 -6.12 -5.01 -3.75
C MET A 27 -6.99 -6.02 -2.99
N ARG A 28 -6.37 -7.00 -2.35
CA ARG A 28 -7.03 -7.92 -1.42
C ARG A 28 -6.75 -7.47 0.01
N LEU A 29 -7.80 -7.05 0.70
CA LEU A 29 -7.73 -6.52 2.07
C LEU A 29 -7.70 -7.69 3.06
N LEU A 30 -6.59 -7.88 3.78
CA LEU A 30 -6.36 -9.07 4.61
C LEU A 30 -6.63 -8.81 6.09
N LEU A 31 -5.93 -7.87 6.72
CA LEU A 31 -6.08 -7.55 8.14
C LEU A 31 -6.04 -6.03 8.34
N ASP A 32 -6.94 -5.51 9.18
CA ASP A 32 -6.95 -4.09 9.57
C ASP A 32 -6.72 -3.95 11.09
N SER A 33 -6.46 -2.74 11.54
CA SER A 33 -5.99 -2.43 12.91
C SER A 33 -6.93 -2.94 14.01
N ASP A 34 -8.25 -2.90 13.80
CA ASP A 34 -9.25 -3.40 14.74
C ASP A 34 -9.19 -4.93 14.92
N ARG A 35 -8.91 -5.66 13.84
CA ARG A 35 -8.80 -7.12 13.82
C ARG A 35 -7.53 -7.63 14.46
N THR A 36 -6.46 -6.85 14.44
CA THR A 36 -5.14 -7.25 14.96
C THR A 36 -4.83 -6.66 16.33
N GLY A 37 -5.75 -5.87 16.89
CA GLY A 37 -5.53 -5.16 18.15
C GLY A 37 -4.35 -4.18 18.05
N GLY A 38 -4.19 -3.54 16.90
CA GLY A 38 -3.16 -2.54 16.66
C GLY A 38 -1.79 -3.08 16.22
N SER A 39 -1.62 -4.40 16.03
CA SER A 39 -0.28 -4.95 15.77
C SER A 39 0.19 -4.77 14.32
N VAL A 40 -0.66 -5.13 13.35
CA VAL A 40 -0.34 -5.01 11.91
C VAL A 40 -1.60 -4.73 11.09
N SER A 41 -1.47 -3.89 10.07
CA SER A 41 -2.45 -3.81 8.97
C SER A 41 -1.81 -4.38 7.71
N THR A 42 -2.51 -5.23 6.97
CA THR A 42 -1.92 -5.99 5.86
C THR A 42 -2.89 -6.15 4.70
N LEU A 43 -2.35 -6.04 3.49
CA LEU A 43 -3.05 -6.30 2.23
C LEU A 43 -2.11 -6.92 1.21
N GLU A 44 -2.69 -7.60 0.22
CA GLU A 44 -1.98 -7.98 -1.00
C GLU A 44 -2.37 -7.01 -2.12
N VAL A 45 -1.38 -6.56 -2.90
CA VAL A 45 -1.60 -5.75 -4.10
C VAL A 45 -1.03 -6.48 -5.30
N THR A 46 -1.85 -6.65 -6.33
CA THR A 46 -1.44 -7.19 -7.64
C THR A 46 -1.57 -6.09 -8.69
N MET A 47 -0.52 -5.89 -9.48
CA MET A 47 -0.40 -4.83 -10.48
C MET A 47 -0.06 -5.43 -11.84
N ALA A 48 -0.75 -4.96 -12.88
CA ALA A 48 -0.45 -5.28 -14.27
C ALA A 48 0.95 -4.76 -14.68
N PRO A 49 1.54 -5.25 -15.78
CA PRO A 49 2.87 -4.82 -16.20
C PRO A 49 3.03 -3.31 -16.32
N GLY A 50 4.00 -2.75 -15.58
CA GLY A 50 4.25 -1.31 -15.56
C GLY A 50 3.16 -0.45 -14.93
N ALA A 51 2.12 -1.02 -14.30
CA ALA A 51 1.06 -0.25 -13.65
C ALA A 51 1.57 0.51 -12.42
N ASP A 52 0.97 1.67 -12.15
CA ASP A 52 1.24 2.40 -10.90
C ASP A 52 0.53 1.73 -9.72
N GLY A 53 1.20 1.74 -8.57
CA GLY A 53 0.62 1.40 -7.28
C GLY A 53 0.23 2.66 -6.53
N ALA A 54 0.90 2.94 -5.42
CA ALA A 54 0.66 4.17 -4.65
C ALA A 54 1.40 5.38 -5.24
N THR A 55 0.71 6.52 -5.27
CA THR A 55 1.33 7.83 -5.52
C THR A 55 2.27 8.20 -4.36
N PRO A 56 3.21 9.13 -4.55
CA PRO A 56 4.14 9.54 -3.49
C PRO A 56 3.43 10.03 -2.23
N HIS A 57 3.78 9.43 -1.10
CA HIS A 57 3.22 9.73 0.21
C HIS A 57 4.18 9.35 1.34
N TYR A 58 3.82 9.66 2.58
CA TYR A 58 4.46 9.11 3.77
C TYR A 58 3.41 8.78 4.85
N HIS A 59 3.84 7.95 5.80
CA HIS A 59 3.12 7.57 7.01
C HIS A 59 3.78 8.23 8.23
N THR A 60 3.01 8.62 9.23
CA THR A 60 3.51 9.21 10.49
C THR A 60 3.48 8.23 11.65
N LEU A 61 2.63 7.21 11.59
CA LEU A 61 2.38 6.26 12.68
C LEU A 61 3.09 4.92 12.44
N SER A 62 3.18 4.48 11.19
CA SER A 62 3.65 3.15 10.82
C SER A 62 4.89 3.17 9.94
N ASP A 63 5.73 2.15 10.11
CA ASP A 63 6.67 1.74 9.07
C ASP A 63 5.93 0.81 8.10
N GLU A 64 6.27 0.85 6.82
CA GLU A 64 5.63 0.03 5.77
C GLU A 64 6.63 -0.98 5.18
N LEU A 65 6.29 -2.26 5.25
CA LEU A 65 7.05 -3.36 4.68
C LEU A 65 6.38 -3.85 3.41
N PHE A 66 7.18 -4.04 2.37
CA PHE A 66 6.82 -4.68 1.11
C PHE A 66 7.56 -6.01 1.00
N TYR A 67 6.83 -7.08 0.71
CA TYR A 67 7.41 -8.35 0.25
C TYR A 67 6.92 -8.64 -1.17
N VAL A 68 7.84 -8.90 -2.10
CA VAL A 68 7.51 -9.16 -3.50
C VAL A 68 7.28 -10.66 -3.67
N ALA A 69 6.03 -11.07 -3.84
CA ALA A 69 5.67 -12.47 -4.04
C ALA A 69 5.83 -12.92 -5.50
N GLU A 70 5.65 -12.01 -6.47
CA GLU A 70 5.78 -12.29 -7.90
C GLU A 70 6.20 -11.02 -8.65
N GLY A 71 6.97 -11.19 -9.73
CA GLY A 71 7.37 -10.10 -10.62
C GLY A 71 8.41 -9.17 -10.01
N GLU A 72 8.30 -7.88 -10.35
CA GLU A 72 9.27 -6.84 -9.98
C GLU A 72 8.54 -5.56 -9.54
N LEU A 73 8.86 -5.10 -8.33
CA LEU A 73 8.34 -3.88 -7.74
C LEU A 73 9.37 -2.76 -7.88
N GLN A 74 9.01 -1.66 -8.52
CA GLN A 74 9.79 -0.42 -8.47
C GLN A 74 9.29 0.43 -7.30
N VAL A 75 10.20 0.92 -6.46
CA VAL A 75 9.89 1.67 -5.23
C VAL A 75 10.74 2.93 -5.17
N LEU A 76 10.10 4.06 -4.90
CA LEU A 76 10.76 5.25 -4.37
C LEU A 76 10.91 5.08 -2.86
N ALA A 77 12.12 5.22 -2.32
CA ALA A 77 12.41 5.24 -0.90
C ALA A 77 13.28 6.45 -0.56
N GLY A 78 12.64 7.52 -0.08
CA GLY A 78 13.27 8.82 0.09
C GLY A 78 13.61 9.44 -1.26
N GLU A 79 14.91 9.51 -1.57
CA GLU A 79 15.42 10.06 -2.84
C GLU A 79 15.80 8.98 -3.85
N GLU A 80 15.89 7.72 -3.42
CA GLU A 80 16.35 6.60 -4.24
C GLU A 80 15.16 5.89 -4.90
N ILE A 81 15.34 5.50 -6.15
CA ILE A 81 14.42 4.60 -6.85
C ILE A 81 15.11 3.27 -7.05
N THR A 82 14.52 2.20 -6.53
CA THR A 82 15.06 0.85 -6.59
C THR A 82 14.05 -0.14 -7.13
N THR A 83 14.51 -1.26 -7.68
CA THR A 83 13.66 -2.35 -8.15
C THR A 83 13.94 -3.61 -7.33
N VAL A 84 12.87 -4.21 -6.80
CA VAL A 84 12.91 -5.40 -5.95
C VAL A 84 12.19 -6.53 -6.68
N GLY A 85 12.91 -7.62 -6.96
CA GLY A 85 12.33 -8.81 -7.59
C GLY A 85 11.67 -9.76 -6.59
N ALA A 86 10.96 -10.76 -7.11
CA ALA A 86 10.30 -11.81 -6.32
C ALA A 86 11.22 -12.47 -5.28
N GLY A 87 10.70 -12.67 -4.07
CA GLY A 87 11.44 -13.13 -2.90
C GLY A 87 12.18 -12.03 -2.14
N GLY A 88 12.30 -10.83 -2.72
CA GLY A 88 12.87 -9.65 -2.08
C GLY A 88 11.88 -8.93 -1.16
N ALA A 89 12.43 -8.08 -0.30
CA ALA A 89 11.65 -7.23 0.60
C ALA A 89 12.32 -5.87 0.77
N ILE A 90 11.52 -4.86 1.09
CA ILE A 90 11.95 -3.53 1.48
C ILE A 90 11.07 -3.04 2.64
N THR A 91 11.66 -2.31 3.58
CA THR A 91 10.92 -1.59 4.61
C THR A 91 11.19 -0.10 4.46
N VAL A 92 10.13 0.69 4.51
CA VAL A 92 10.19 2.15 4.50
C VAL A 92 9.80 2.64 5.90
N PRO A 93 10.67 3.35 6.61
CA PRO A 93 10.34 3.89 7.92
C PRO A 93 9.33 5.04 7.80
N ARG A 94 8.55 5.25 8.87
CA ARG A 94 7.69 6.43 9.01
C ARG A 94 8.44 7.75 8.69
N PHE A 95 7.69 8.73 8.20
CA PHE A 95 8.12 10.03 7.69
C PHE A 95 8.97 10.01 6.42
N MET A 96 9.40 8.84 5.93
CA MET A 96 10.12 8.76 4.65
C MET A 96 9.11 8.80 3.50
N PRO A 97 9.22 9.76 2.56
CA PRO A 97 8.47 9.74 1.32
C PRO A 97 8.74 8.45 0.53
N HIS A 98 7.69 7.84 0.03
CA HIS A 98 7.78 6.66 -0.82
C HIS A 98 6.59 6.56 -1.77
N ALA A 99 6.80 5.78 -2.82
CA ALA A 99 5.83 5.46 -3.85
C ALA A 99 6.19 4.09 -4.41
N PHE A 100 5.25 3.41 -5.08
CA PHE A 100 5.57 2.15 -5.72
C PHE A 100 4.71 1.89 -6.94
N GLY A 101 5.20 1.01 -7.81
CA GLY A 101 4.48 0.49 -8.97
C GLY A 101 5.16 -0.76 -9.49
N ALA A 102 4.48 -1.49 -10.37
CA ALA A 102 5.14 -2.58 -11.07
C ALA A 102 6.24 -2.02 -11.98
N ALA A 103 7.40 -2.69 -12.01
CA ALA A 103 8.52 -2.26 -12.84
C ALA A 103 8.13 -2.23 -14.34
N PRO A 104 8.76 -1.38 -15.17
CA PRO A 104 8.48 -1.34 -16.60
C PRO A 104 8.52 -2.73 -17.25
N GLY A 105 7.44 -3.11 -17.92
CA GLY A 105 7.34 -4.40 -18.62
C GLY A 105 7.15 -5.64 -17.72
N SER A 106 7.13 -5.51 -16.40
CA SER A 106 6.90 -6.62 -15.47
C SER A 106 5.63 -6.40 -14.63
N PRO A 107 4.80 -7.44 -14.37
CA PRO A 107 3.78 -7.36 -13.33
C PRO A 107 4.45 -7.32 -11.94
N ALA A 108 3.64 -7.10 -10.91
CA ALA A 108 4.06 -7.27 -9.52
C ALA A 108 2.91 -7.78 -8.65
N ARG A 109 3.20 -8.73 -7.76
CA ARG A 109 2.29 -9.10 -6.67
C ARG A 109 3.04 -8.99 -5.36
N ILE A 110 2.53 -8.18 -4.46
CA ILE A 110 3.22 -7.79 -3.24
C ILE A 110 2.31 -7.94 -2.03
N LEU A 111 2.92 -8.27 -0.89
CA LEU A 111 2.31 -8.13 0.42
C LEU A 111 2.81 -6.82 1.03
N ILE A 112 1.87 -6.00 1.52
CA ILE A 112 2.16 -4.78 2.26
C ILE A 112 1.78 -5.01 3.71
N ALA A 113 2.65 -4.62 4.64
CA ALA A 113 2.38 -4.63 6.07
C ALA A 113 2.77 -3.30 6.72
N LEU A 114 1.84 -2.68 7.44
CA LEU A 114 2.09 -1.47 8.24
C LEU A 114 2.18 -1.86 9.73
N THR A 115 3.25 -1.42 10.39
CA THR A 115 3.49 -1.69 11.82
C THR A 115 3.98 -0.43 12.56
N PRO A 116 3.35 -0.04 13.70
CA PRO A 116 2.09 -0.55 14.25
C PRO A 116 0.90 -0.41 13.27
N ALA A 117 -0.22 -1.05 13.53
CA ALA A 117 -1.37 -1.04 12.62
C ALA A 117 -2.09 0.32 12.59
N VAL A 118 -2.53 0.74 11.41
CA VAL A 118 -3.43 1.87 11.17
C VAL A 118 -4.67 1.42 10.40
N GLN A 119 -5.79 2.15 10.48
CA GLN A 119 -6.97 1.82 9.70
C GLN A 119 -6.67 2.00 8.20
N ARG A 120 -6.92 0.97 7.37
CA ARG A 120 -6.60 1.04 5.93
C ARG A 120 -7.77 0.69 5.02
N PHE A 121 -8.73 -0.11 5.46
CA PHE A 121 -9.75 -0.62 4.54
C PHE A 121 -10.65 0.51 4.06
N GLY A 122 -11.00 1.46 4.93
CA GLY A 122 -11.73 2.69 4.57
C GLY A 122 -11.02 3.50 3.46
N TYR A 123 -9.71 3.67 3.57
CA TYR A 123 -8.88 4.35 2.57
C TYR A 123 -8.97 3.69 1.19
N PHE A 124 -8.78 2.38 1.11
CA PHE A 124 -8.82 1.67 -0.18
C PHE A 124 -10.22 1.65 -0.82
N ARG A 125 -11.27 1.62 0.00
CA ARG A 125 -12.66 1.83 -0.47
C ARG A 125 -12.86 3.23 -1.03
N LEU A 126 -12.30 4.25 -0.38
CA LEU A 126 -12.38 5.63 -0.84
C LEU A 126 -11.59 5.83 -2.13
N LEU A 127 -10.41 5.22 -2.27
CA LEU A 127 -9.65 5.20 -3.53
C LEU A 127 -10.45 4.62 -4.70
N GLU A 128 -11.15 3.50 -4.49
CA GLU A 128 -12.01 2.92 -5.53
C GLU A 128 -13.14 3.88 -5.94
N ARG A 129 -13.77 4.55 -4.98
CA ARG A 129 -14.80 5.58 -5.25
C ARG A 129 -14.24 6.79 -5.99
N VAL A 130 -13.03 7.22 -5.67
CA VAL A 130 -12.35 8.29 -6.43
C VAL A 130 -12.09 7.83 -7.87
N ALA A 131 -11.64 6.59 -8.07
CA ALA A 131 -11.41 6.03 -9.39
C ALA A 131 -12.71 5.89 -10.22
N SER A 132 -13.85 5.64 -9.58
CA SER A 132 -15.17 5.60 -10.24
C SER A 132 -15.85 6.97 -10.41
N GLY A 133 -15.28 8.04 -9.85
CA GLY A 133 -15.86 9.38 -9.87
C GLY A 133 -16.98 9.61 -8.83
N GLU A 134 -17.18 8.69 -7.90
CA GLU A 134 -18.14 8.78 -6.78
C GLU A 134 -17.60 9.55 -5.56
N ALA A 135 -16.32 9.88 -5.57
CA ALA A 135 -15.65 10.71 -4.58
C ALA A 135 -14.56 11.57 -5.25
N THR A 136 -14.09 12.58 -4.55
CA THR A 136 -13.11 13.56 -5.02
C THR A 136 -11.74 13.34 -4.39
N LEU A 137 -10.69 13.83 -5.06
CA LEU A 137 -9.34 13.88 -4.47
C LEU A 137 -9.29 14.74 -3.21
N ALA A 138 -10.16 15.75 -3.09
CA ALA A 138 -10.27 16.58 -1.90
C ALA A 138 -10.84 15.80 -0.70
N GLU A 139 -11.87 14.96 -0.92
CA GLU A 139 -12.38 14.05 0.11
C GLU A 139 -11.32 13.04 0.55
N LEU A 140 -10.54 12.49 -0.39
CA LEU A 140 -9.42 11.60 -0.06
C LEU A 140 -8.36 12.31 0.78
N ALA A 141 -7.93 13.51 0.38
CA ALA A 141 -6.94 14.30 1.11
C ALA A 141 -7.41 14.69 2.52
N ALA A 142 -8.72 14.91 2.71
CA ALA A 142 -9.29 15.20 4.02
C ALA A 142 -9.20 14.02 5.02
N THR A 143 -8.95 12.80 4.53
CA THR A 143 -8.79 11.58 5.36
C THR A 143 -7.34 11.23 5.67
N GLN A 144 -6.36 12.08 5.31
CA GLN A 144 -4.94 11.79 5.47
C GLN A 144 -4.55 11.42 6.92
N ASP A 145 -5.10 12.12 7.93
CA ASP A 145 -4.78 11.88 9.33
C ASP A 145 -5.49 10.61 9.86
N GLU A 146 -6.69 10.31 9.35
CA GLU A 146 -7.47 9.13 9.74
C GLU A 146 -6.81 7.83 9.27
N TYR A 147 -6.31 7.83 8.03
CA TYR A 147 -5.72 6.67 7.39
C TYR A 147 -4.18 6.71 7.34
N ASP A 148 -3.58 7.70 8.00
CA ASP A 148 -2.14 7.93 8.06
C ASP A 148 -1.49 7.96 6.67
N ASN A 149 -2.04 8.71 5.71
CA ASN A 149 -1.55 8.73 4.33
C ASN A 149 -1.41 10.15 3.81
N HIS A 150 -0.20 10.70 3.90
CA HIS A 150 0.08 12.10 3.59
C HIS A 150 0.76 12.21 2.22
N PHE A 151 0.03 12.71 1.22
CA PHE A 151 0.57 12.87 -0.13
C PHE A 151 1.67 13.92 -0.21
N VAL A 152 2.67 13.67 -1.05
CA VAL A 152 3.76 14.59 -1.36
C VAL A 152 4.00 14.64 -2.85
N ASP A 153 4.70 15.66 -3.32
CA ASP A 153 5.23 15.67 -4.68
C ASP A 153 6.57 14.93 -4.72
N ALA A 154 6.81 14.18 -5.80
CA ALA A 154 8.08 13.53 -6.08
C ALA A 154 8.34 13.56 -7.60
N PRO A 155 8.85 14.69 -8.13
CA PRO A 155 9.04 14.87 -9.56
C PRO A 155 10.00 13.84 -10.18
N ASN A 156 11.01 13.40 -9.43
CA ASN A 156 11.96 12.37 -9.85
C ASN A 156 11.26 11.02 -10.08
N TRP A 157 10.35 10.63 -9.20
CA TRP A 157 9.54 9.42 -9.36
C TRP A 157 8.70 9.49 -10.62
N TRP A 158 7.98 10.60 -10.83
CA TRP A 158 7.14 10.74 -12.01
C TRP A 158 7.94 10.83 -13.31
N ALA A 159 9.11 11.48 -13.30
CA ALA A 159 10.01 11.49 -14.43
C ALA A 159 10.45 10.07 -14.80
N GLU A 160 10.87 9.26 -13.82
CA GLU A 160 11.27 7.86 -14.03
C GLU A 160 10.10 7.01 -14.54
N ARG A 161 8.93 7.11 -13.91
CA ARG A 161 7.74 6.33 -14.29
C ARG A 161 7.22 6.66 -15.69
N ASN A 162 7.36 7.91 -16.11
CA ASN A 162 6.90 8.36 -17.42
C ASN A 162 7.94 8.14 -18.52
N ALA A 163 9.23 8.03 -18.21
CA ALA A 163 10.29 7.78 -19.19
C ALA A 163 10.09 6.46 -19.96
N HIS A 164 9.41 5.48 -19.34
CA HIS A 164 9.16 4.15 -19.91
C HIS A 164 7.73 3.96 -20.41
N ARG A 165 6.90 5.00 -20.39
CA ARG A 165 5.54 4.99 -20.94
C ARG A 165 5.58 5.54 -22.35
N ALA A 166 5.17 4.71 -23.33
CA ALA A 166 4.99 5.14 -24.72
C ALA A 166 3.76 6.05 -24.86
#